data_AF-A0A9I9EAQ5-F1
#
_entry.id   AF-A0A9I9EAQ5-F1
#
_cell.length_a   1.000
_cell.length_b   1.000
_cell.length_c   1.000
_cell.angle_alpha   90.00
_cell.angle_beta   90.00
_cell.angle_gamma   90.00
#
_symmetry.space_group_name_H-M   'P 1'
#
loop_
_entity.id
_entity.type
_entity.pdbx_description
1 polymer ?
#
loop_
_entity_poly.entity_id
_entity_poly.type
_entity_poly.pdbx_seq_one_letter_code
_entity_poly.pdbx_strand_id
1 'polypeptide(L)'
;MWIKYLCVNFVFDKRYYNVLEVNKRSYEDCNDKDFIKNITRGGRDVFQLSELHPYFFIGGGGYCFQGMKLAVYVSAVDSAPAPSPAASNKSGGGASFLSNNPTFCCSVLNALLLFVAIFLLREALVLNLGSETLT
;
A
#
# COMPACT_ATOMS: atom_id res chain seq x y z
N MET A 1 34.74 1.82 -3.62
CA MET A 1 33.34 1.86 -3.14
C MET A 1 32.49 2.46 -4.26
N TRP A 2 32.10 1.67 -5.25
CA TRP A 2 31.29 2.21 -6.36
C TRP A 2 29.82 1.97 -6.02
N ILE A 3 29.16 3.00 -5.50
CA ILE A 3 27.69 3.04 -5.47
C ILE A 3 27.27 3.08 -6.94
N LYS A 4 26.99 1.91 -7.51
CA LYS A 4 26.35 1.84 -8.83
C LYS A 4 25.01 2.55 -8.70
N TYR A 5 24.83 3.59 -9.51
CA TYR A 5 23.65 4.43 -9.64
C TYR A 5 22.33 3.66 -9.47
N LEU A 6 21.84 3.56 -8.24
CA LEU A 6 20.52 3.01 -7.95
C LEU A 6 19.53 4.17 -8.05
N CYS A 7 18.54 4.02 -8.92
CA CYS A 7 17.50 5.01 -9.10
C CYS A 7 16.13 4.37 -8.96
N VAL A 8 15.19 5.14 -8.43
CA VAL A 8 13.77 4.78 -8.37
C VAL A 8 13.02 5.74 -9.26
N ASN A 9 12.16 5.20 -10.13
CA ASN A 9 11.35 5.98 -11.05
C ASN A 9 9.89 5.96 -10.59
N PHE A 10 9.34 7.14 -10.31
CA PHE A 10 7.96 7.32 -9.91
C PHE A 10 7.13 7.84 -11.07
N VAL A 11 6.20 7.03 -11.55
CA VAL A 11 5.28 7.38 -12.65
C VAL A 11 3.85 7.48 -12.12
N PHE A 12 3.27 8.67 -12.15
CA PHE A 12 1.94 8.98 -11.63
C PHE A 12 1.38 10.27 -12.25
N ASP A 13 0.06 10.50 -12.12
CA ASP A 13 -0.53 11.79 -12.50
C ASP A 13 -0.34 12.82 -11.38
N LYS A 14 0.50 13.83 -11.64
CA LYS A 14 0.82 14.89 -10.67
C LYS A 14 -0.37 15.77 -10.26
N ARG A 15 -1.51 15.68 -10.96
CA ARG A 15 -2.74 16.42 -10.59
C ARG A 15 -3.42 15.82 -9.36
N TYR A 16 -3.24 14.51 -9.14
CA TYR A 16 -3.93 13.76 -8.10
C TYR A 16 -2.99 13.21 -7.04
N TYR A 17 -1.74 12.91 -7.43
CA TYR A 17 -0.79 12.23 -6.58
C TYR A 17 0.52 13.02 -6.46
N ASN A 18 1.17 12.80 -5.34
CA ASN A 18 2.49 13.30 -5.03
C ASN A 18 3.31 12.19 -4.36
N VAL A 19 4.63 12.34 -4.40
CA VAL A 19 5.59 11.49 -3.71
C VAL A 19 6.43 12.36 -2.79
N LEU A 20 6.37 12.04 -1.50
CA LEU A 20 7.09 12.72 -0.43
C LEU A 20 8.07 11.76 0.22
N GLU A 21 9.31 12.20 0.39
CA GLU A 21 10.32 11.53 1.20
C GLU A 21 10.13 11.91 2.67
N VAL A 22 10.08 10.92 3.55
CA VAL A 22 9.73 11.09 4.97
C VAL A 22 10.64 10.27 5.90
N ASN A 23 10.57 10.56 7.19
CA ASN A 23 11.20 9.74 8.22
C ASN A 23 10.41 8.45 8.50
N LYS A 24 11.07 7.46 9.13
CA LYS A 24 10.43 6.17 9.49
C LYS A 24 9.13 6.34 10.28
N ARG A 25 9.10 7.24 11.27
CA ARG A 25 7.89 7.51 12.07
C ARG A 25 6.76 8.04 11.19
N SER A 26 7.03 9.06 10.40
CA SER A 26 6.05 9.65 9.47
C SER A 26 5.57 8.65 8.40
N TYR A 27 6.39 7.68 8.02
CA TYR A 27 6.00 6.58 7.13
C TYR A 27 5.03 5.59 7.79
N GLU A 28 5.21 5.30 9.08
CA GLU A 28 4.32 4.43 9.86
C GLU A 28 2.98 5.12 10.14
N ASP A 29 3.04 6.38 10.58
CA ASP A 29 1.87 7.20 10.93
C ASP A 29 1.19 7.83 9.70
N CYS A 30 1.77 7.67 8.51
CA CYS A 30 1.32 8.29 7.27
C CYS A 30 1.16 9.82 7.37
N ASN A 31 2.12 10.48 8.03
CA ASN A 31 2.15 11.94 8.18
C ASN A 31 2.78 12.60 6.95
N ASP A 32 1.95 13.29 6.18
CA ASP A 32 2.31 13.99 4.95
C ASP A 32 2.67 15.48 5.15
N LYS A 33 2.63 15.98 6.39
CA LYS A 33 3.00 17.36 6.73
C LYS A 33 4.49 17.48 7.07
N ASP A 34 5.02 16.51 7.79
CA ASP A 34 6.42 16.48 8.23
C ASP A 34 7.31 15.71 7.25
N PHE A 35 7.29 16.12 5.98
CA PHE A 35 8.13 15.52 4.94
C PHE A 35 9.50 16.19 4.86
N ILE A 36 10.52 15.39 4.55
CA ILE A 36 11.89 15.85 4.36
C ILE A 36 12.01 16.54 3.01
N LYS A 37 11.47 15.90 1.97
CA LYS A 37 11.61 16.39 0.59
C LYS A 37 10.40 16.00 -0.26
N ASN A 38 9.92 16.94 -1.04
CA ASN A 38 8.94 16.66 -2.09
C ASN A 38 9.68 16.23 -3.37
N ILE A 39 9.44 14.99 -3.80
CA ILE A 39 10.08 14.39 -4.97
C ILE A 39 9.30 14.74 -6.26
N THR A 40 8.02 15.07 -6.10
CA THR A 40 7.10 15.37 -7.21
C THR A 40 7.55 16.59 -8.00
N ARG A 41 7.73 16.41 -9.31
CA ARG A 41 7.96 17.52 -10.25
C ARG A 41 7.02 17.40 -11.45
N GLY A 42 7.13 16.27 -12.15
CA GLY A 42 6.46 16.04 -13.43
C GLY A 42 5.48 14.85 -13.43
N GLY A 43 5.55 13.96 -12.44
CA GLY A 43 4.83 12.68 -12.46
C GLY A 43 5.55 11.58 -13.24
N ARG A 44 6.81 11.81 -13.64
CA ARG A 44 7.78 10.81 -14.14
C ARG A 44 9.13 11.13 -13.54
N ASP A 45 9.18 11.07 -12.22
CA ASP A 45 10.25 11.63 -11.43
C ASP A 45 11.25 10.54 -11.05
N VAL A 46 12.51 10.73 -11.45
CA VAL A 46 13.59 9.81 -11.13
C VAL A 46 14.34 10.33 -9.90
N PHE A 47 14.40 9.51 -8.86
CA PHE A 47 15.16 9.79 -7.64
C PHE A 47 16.41 8.91 -7.58
N GLN A 48 17.58 9.53 -7.36
CA GLN A 48 18.85 8.83 -7.22
C GLN A 48 19.13 8.54 -5.75
N LEU A 49 19.44 7.28 -5.44
CA LEU A 49 19.78 6.84 -4.10
C LEU A 49 21.30 6.85 -3.97
N SER A 50 21.84 7.93 -3.44
CA SER A 50 23.29 8.16 -3.29
C SER A 50 23.85 7.61 -2.00
N GLU A 51 23.02 7.35 -0.99
CA GLU A 51 23.49 6.98 0.35
C GLU A 51 22.99 5.59 0.76
N LEU A 52 23.78 4.91 1.60
CA LEU A 52 23.49 3.59 2.14
C LEU A 52 22.60 3.71 3.38
N HIS A 53 21.38 4.19 3.19
CA HIS A 53 20.38 4.29 4.26
C HIS A 53 18.99 3.88 3.75
N PRO A 54 18.06 3.54 4.65
CA PRO A 54 16.67 3.31 4.26
C PRO A 54 16.01 4.63 3.84
N TYR A 55 15.37 4.64 2.68
CA TYR A 55 14.53 5.73 2.21
C TYR A 55 13.06 5.35 2.34
N PHE A 56 12.24 6.28 2.82
CA PHE A 56 10.81 6.07 2.97
C PHE A 56 10.05 7.12 2.15
N PHE A 57 9.15 6.64 1.30
CA PHE A 57 8.32 7.46 0.43
C PHE A 57 6.84 7.21 0.71
N ILE A 58 6.04 8.26 0.72
CA ILE A 58 4.58 8.19 0.89
C ILE A 58 3.86 9.06 -0.14
N GLY A 59 2.63 8.69 -0.47
CA GLY A 59 1.65 9.57 -1.11
C GLY A 59 0.86 10.36 -0.07
N GLY A 60 0.69 11.66 -0.30
CA GLY A 60 -0.07 12.56 0.59
C GLY A 60 -1.59 12.38 0.46
N GLY A 61 -2.37 13.20 1.16
CA GLY A 61 -3.83 13.26 0.97
C GLY A 61 -4.59 12.00 1.40
N GLY A 62 -4.01 11.21 2.31
CA GLY A 62 -4.61 9.97 2.83
C GLY A 62 -4.33 8.71 2.02
N TYR A 63 -3.71 8.82 0.83
CA TYR A 63 -3.37 7.65 0.01
C TYR A 63 -2.33 6.73 0.68
N CYS A 64 -1.49 7.26 1.57
CA CYS A 64 -0.57 6.44 2.37
C CYS A 64 -1.30 5.34 3.17
N PHE A 65 -2.45 5.64 3.78
CA PHE A 65 -3.26 4.66 4.51
C PHE A 65 -3.91 3.61 3.58
N GLN A 66 -4.09 3.95 2.32
CA GLN A 66 -4.59 3.05 1.28
C GLN A 66 -3.47 2.18 0.67
N GLY A 67 -2.24 2.25 1.20
CA GLY A 67 -1.11 1.45 0.76
C GLY A 67 -0.18 2.15 -0.23
N MET A 68 -0.39 3.43 -0.53
CA MET A 68 0.48 4.21 -1.42
C MET A 68 1.73 4.71 -0.67
N LYS A 69 2.60 3.76 -0.29
CA LYS A 69 3.85 4.00 0.42
C LYS A 69 4.93 2.99 0.01
N LEU A 70 6.19 3.40 -0.01
CA LEU A 70 7.34 2.60 -0.44
C LEU A 70 8.52 2.77 0.52
N ALA A 71 9.10 1.66 0.96
CA ALA A 71 10.35 1.65 1.72
C ALA A 71 11.45 1.02 0.85
N VAL A 72 12.58 1.72 0.71
CA VAL A 72 13.73 1.27 -0.09
C VAL A 72 14.95 1.16 0.81
N TYR A 73 15.47 -0.05 0.95
CA TYR A 73 16.66 -0.32 1.76
C TYR A 73 17.87 -0.42 0.85
N VAL A 74 18.79 0.54 0.96
CA VAL A 74 20.03 0.54 0.19
C VAL A 74 21.15 0.01 1.07
N SER A 75 21.65 -1.18 0.76
CA SER A 75 22.78 -1.81 1.42
C SER A 75 23.95 -1.99 0.45
N ALA A 76 25.17 -2.02 0.98
CA ALA A 76 26.33 -2.41 0.18
C ALA A 76 26.12 -3.85 -0.29
N VAL A 77 26.23 -4.08 -1.60
CA VAL A 77 26.28 -5.43 -2.15
C VAL A 77 27.76 -5.81 -2.18
N ASP A 78 28.17 -6.72 -1.30
CA ASP A 78 29.46 -7.40 -1.46
C ASP A 78 29.44 -8.16 -2.79
N SER A 79 30.50 -8.03 -3.58
CA SER A 79 30.62 -8.53 -4.94
C SER A 79 30.06 -9.96 -5.12
N ALA A 80 29.09 -10.08 -6.04
CA ALA A 80 28.46 -11.26 -6.65
C ALA A 80 28.91 -12.69 -6.23
N PRO A 81 27.96 -13.60 -5.93
CA PRO A 81 28.19 -15.02 -6.24
C PRO A 81 28.27 -15.20 -7.76
N ALA A 82 29.17 -16.08 -8.22
CA ALA A 82 29.40 -16.44 -9.61
C ALA A 82 28.10 -16.81 -10.37
N PRO A 83 28.05 -16.67 -11.72
CA PRO A 83 26.88 -17.05 -12.49
C PRO A 83 26.53 -18.53 -12.23
N SER A 84 25.32 -18.77 -11.74
CA SER A 84 24.75 -20.11 -11.63
C SER A 84 24.68 -20.74 -13.04
N PRO A 85 25.08 -22.00 -13.22
CA PRO A 85 24.89 -22.70 -14.49
C PRO A 85 23.42 -22.65 -14.92
N ALA A 86 23.17 -22.37 -16.20
CA ALA A 86 21.85 -22.37 -16.79
C ALA A 86 21.24 -23.78 -16.69
N ALA A 87 20.23 -23.95 -15.83
CA ALA A 87 19.39 -25.13 -15.83
C ALA A 87 18.33 -24.98 -16.93
N SER A 88 18.39 -25.88 -17.90
CA SER A 88 17.47 -25.97 -19.05
C SER A 88 16.01 -26.13 -18.61
N ASN A 89 15.13 -25.46 -19.35
CA ASN A 89 13.67 -25.56 -19.27
C ASN A 89 13.18 -27.01 -19.18
N LYS A 90 12.35 -27.30 -18.18
CA LYS A 90 11.28 -28.29 -18.33
C LYS A 90 9.94 -27.58 -18.15
N SER A 91 9.16 -27.59 -19.22
CA SER A 91 7.75 -27.26 -19.22
C SER A 91 7.02 -28.12 -18.18
N GLY A 92 6.28 -27.45 -17.30
CA GLY A 92 5.31 -28.06 -16.40
C GLY A 92 4.26 -27.01 -16.10
N GLY A 93 3.11 -27.11 -16.78
CA GLY A 93 1.99 -26.18 -16.60
C GLY A 93 1.45 -26.20 -15.16
N GLY A 94 0.93 -25.06 -14.71
CA GLY A 94 0.32 -24.98 -13.38
C GLY A 94 -0.15 -23.59 -13.00
N ALA A 95 -1.33 -23.24 -13.50
CA ALA A 95 -2.33 -22.33 -12.93
C ALA A 95 -1.92 -20.94 -12.39
N SER A 96 -2.42 -19.94 -13.11
CA SER A 96 -2.88 -18.66 -12.61
C SER A 96 -3.58 -18.75 -11.25
N PHE A 97 -3.05 -18.05 -10.24
CA PHE A 97 -3.78 -17.71 -9.02
C PHE A 97 -4.77 -16.56 -9.30
N LEU A 98 -5.74 -16.84 -10.18
CA LEU A 98 -7.05 -16.21 -10.10
C LEU A 98 -7.94 -17.28 -9.47
N SER A 99 -8.04 -17.28 -8.14
CA SER A 99 -9.01 -18.12 -7.45
C SER A 99 -10.41 -17.56 -7.73
N ASN A 100 -10.97 -17.94 -8.87
CA ASN A 100 -12.40 -17.94 -9.13
C ASN A 100 -13.02 -19.06 -8.29
N ASN A 101 -13.14 -18.82 -6.99
CA ASN A 101 -13.96 -19.64 -6.12
C ASN A 101 -15.33 -18.96 -5.99
N PRO A 102 -16.41 -19.49 -6.60
CA PRO A 102 -17.75 -18.89 -6.51
C PRO A 102 -18.31 -18.88 -5.08
N THR A 103 -17.62 -19.52 -4.14
CA THR A 103 -18.01 -19.61 -2.73
C THR A 103 -17.59 -18.39 -1.90
N PHE A 104 -16.60 -17.59 -2.33
CA PHE A 104 -16.16 -16.42 -1.56
C PHE A 104 -17.07 -15.20 -1.70
N CYS A 105 -17.85 -15.10 -2.78
CA CYS A 105 -18.75 -13.97 -3.02
C CYS A 105 -20.01 -14.01 -2.13
N CYS A 106 -20.51 -15.20 -1.79
CA CYS A 106 -21.69 -15.34 -0.92
C CYS A 106 -21.41 -15.00 0.55
N SER A 107 -20.19 -15.24 1.03
CA SER A 107 -19.84 -15.04 2.44
C SER A 107 -19.80 -13.56 2.83
N VAL A 108 -19.26 -12.70 1.96
CA VAL A 108 -19.22 -11.24 2.20
C VAL A 108 -20.60 -10.61 2.09
N LEU A 109 -21.48 -11.11 1.21
CA LEU A 109 -22.84 -10.62 1.09
C LEU A 109 -23.68 -10.94 2.34
N ASN A 110 -23.57 -12.17 2.86
CA ASN A 110 -24.25 -12.57 4.10
C ASN A 110 -23.72 -11.79 5.32
N ALA A 111 -22.41 -11.54 5.40
CA ALA A 111 -21.84 -10.73 6.47
C ALA A 111 -22.35 -9.28 6.42
N LEU A 112 -22.40 -8.66 5.23
CA LEU A 112 -22.88 -7.30 5.05
C LEU A 112 -24.37 -7.18 5.39
N LEU A 113 -25.20 -8.15 4.98
CA LEU A 113 -26.62 -8.17 5.31
C LEU A 113 -26.86 -8.34 6.81
N LEU A 114 -26.09 -9.18 7.50
CA LEU A 114 -26.17 -9.31 8.96
C LEU A 114 -25.72 -8.02 9.67
N PHE A 115 -24.66 -7.37 9.21
CA PHE A 115 -24.22 -6.09 9.77
C PHE A 115 -25.28 -5.00 9.60
N VAL A 116 -25.85 -4.85 8.39
CA VAL A 116 -26.92 -3.88 8.13
C VAL A 116 -28.17 -4.21 8.96
N ALA A 117 -28.55 -5.49 9.07
CA ALA A 117 -29.68 -5.91 9.90
C ALA A 117 -29.44 -5.62 11.39
N ILE A 118 -28.24 -5.85 11.93
CA ILE A 118 -27.90 -5.53 13.33
C ILE A 118 -27.94 -4.01 13.56
N PHE A 119 -27.42 -3.21 12.63
CA PHE A 119 -27.51 -1.74 12.71
C PHE A 119 -28.97 -1.27 12.69
N LEU A 120 -29.79 -1.76 11.76
CA LEU A 120 -31.21 -1.39 11.68
C LEU A 120 -32.04 -1.89 12.88
N LEU A 121 -31.75 -3.08 13.41
CA LEU A 121 -32.36 -3.60 14.63
C LEU A 121 -31.97 -2.76 15.85
N ARG A 122 -30.74 -2.27 15.90
CA ARG A 122 -30.27 -1.37 16.97
C ARG A 122 -31.00 -0.02 16.91
N GLU A 123 -31.16 0.57 15.74
CA GLU A 123 -31.95 1.81 15.57
C GLU A 123 -33.45 1.60 15.89
N ALA A 124 -34.03 0.47 15.48
CA ALA A 124 -35.42 0.13 15.78
C ALA A 124 -35.68 -0.16 17.27
N LEU A 125 -34.71 -0.76 17.97
CA LEU A 125 -34.77 -0.97 19.42
C LEU A 125 -34.71 0.38 20.18
N VAL A 126 -33.89 1.31 19.71
CA VAL A 126 -33.79 2.68 20.27
C VAL A 126 -35.11 3.45 20.08
N LEU A 127 -35.82 3.24 18.97
CA LEU A 127 -37.14 3.83 18.73
C LEU A 127 -38.27 3.19 19.57
N ASN A 128 -38.21 1.88 19.85
CA ASN A 128 -39.20 1.19 20.69
C ASN A 128 -39.05 1.49 22.20
N LEU A 129 -37.85 1.85 22.67
CA LEU A 129 -37.63 2.31 24.05
C LEU A 129 -38.04 3.78 24.28
N GLY A 130 -38.28 4.54 23.21
CA GLY A 130 -38.67 5.95 23.29
C GLY A 130 -40.19 6.22 23.35
N SER A 131 -41.04 5.19 23.17
CA SER A 131 -42.50 5.36 23.12
C SER A 131 -43.23 5.08 24.44
N GLU A 132 -42.56 4.57 25.48
CA GLU A 132 -43.21 4.24 26.77
C GLU A 132 -43.24 5.38 27.81
N THR A 133 -42.72 6.58 27.52
CA THR A 133 -42.68 7.69 28.51
C THR A 133 -43.65 8.84 28.23
N LEU A 134 -44.81 8.61 27.62
CA LEU A 134 -45.86 9.63 27.55
C LEU A 134 -47.28 9.06 27.52
N THR A 135 -47.70 8.48 28.65
CA THR A 135 -49.07 8.51 29.16
C THR A 135 -49.04 8.66 30.67
#